data_AF-A0A328DGK6-F1
#
_entry.id   AF-A0A328DGK6-F1
#
_cell.length_a   1.000
_cell.length_b   1.000
_cell.length_c   1.000
_cell.angle_alpha   90.00
_cell.angle_beta   90.00
_cell.angle_gamma   90.00
#
_symmetry.space_group_name_H-M   'P 1'
#
loop_
_entity.id
_entity.type
_entity.pdbx_description
1 polymer ?
#
loop_
_entity_poly.entity_id
_entity_poly.type
_entity_poly.pdbx_seq_one_letter_code
_entity_poly.pdbx_strand_id
1 'polypeptide(L)'
;MLKIDLMKPHAAYGVQAWDDGGLGQVAGILVSYSSSTLNSLRFLYFKDGAFQFSEEHGQLCDNSEMIKLDYPTEFLTMVHGSFSVRYDNIAENVLSITFVTNKHNHSRTPLDLSSSSSG
;
A
#
# COMPACT_ATOMS: atom_id res chain seq x y z
N MET A 1 10.90 11.44 4.19
CA MET A 1 9.64 10.90 4.77
C MET A 1 8.81 10.35 3.63
N LEU A 2 8.41 9.08 3.74
CA LEU A 2 7.46 8.48 2.81
C LEU A 2 6.09 9.10 3.11
N LYS A 3 5.57 9.91 2.20
CA LYS A 3 4.23 10.47 2.35
C LYS A 3 3.23 9.49 1.75
N ILE A 4 2.48 8.81 2.62
CA ILE A 4 1.43 7.89 2.20
C ILE A 4 0.13 8.68 2.09
N ASP A 5 -0.14 9.26 0.93
CA ASP A 5 -1.42 9.91 0.63
C ASP A 5 -2.47 8.85 0.23
N LEU A 6 -2.74 7.89 1.14
CA LEU A 6 -3.84 6.93 0.97
C LEU A 6 -5.19 7.54 1.32
N MET A 7 -5.23 8.72 1.90
CA MET A 7 -6.48 9.36 2.29
C MET A 7 -6.30 10.84 1.98
N LYS A 8 -7.17 11.42 1.14
CA LYS A 8 -7.25 12.88 1.12
C LYS A 8 -7.57 13.30 2.56
N PRO A 9 -6.78 14.17 3.21
CA PRO A 9 -7.21 14.74 4.47
C PRO A 9 -8.43 15.60 4.15
N HIS A 10 -9.62 15.02 4.28
CA HIS A 10 -10.80 15.86 4.41
C HIS A 10 -10.57 16.62 5.71
N ALA A 11 -10.47 17.95 5.61
CA ALA A 11 -10.26 18.85 6.74
C ALA A 11 -11.34 18.69 7.84
N ALA A 12 -12.40 17.94 7.57
CA ALA A 12 -13.47 17.59 8.50
C ALA A 12 -13.17 16.40 9.45
N TYR A 13 -12.22 15.51 9.13
CA TYR A 13 -12.02 14.24 9.88
C TYR A 13 -10.66 14.09 10.56
N GLY A 14 -9.77 15.07 10.51
CA GLY A 14 -8.53 15.05 11.29
C GLY A 14 -7.61 13.87 10.96
N VAL A 15 -7.56 13.44 9.69
CA VAL A 15 -6.65 12.37 9.26
C VAL A 15 -5.24 12.94 9.22
N GLN A 16 -4.50 12.72 10.32
CA GLN A 16 -3.12 13.14 10.48
C GLN A 16 -2.25 12.38 9.47
N ALA A 17 -1.39 13.08 8.73
CA ALA A 17 -0.42 12.43 7.85
C ALA A 17 0.40 11.44 8.69
N TRP A 18 0.39 10.16 8.31
CA TRP A 18 1.20 9.15 8.98
C TRP A 18 2.65 9.41 8.59
N ASP A 19 3.41 9.88 9.58
CA ASP A 19 4.84 10.02 9.47
C ASP A 19 5.45 8.76 10.07
N ASP A 20 5.72 7.76 9.24
CA ASP A 20 6.54 6.60 9.61
C ASP A 20 7.97 7.10 9.84
N GLY A 21 8.18 7.67 11.02
CA GLY A 21 9.36 8.43 11.43
C GLY A 21 10.67 7.65 11.32
N GLY A 22 11.19 7.56 10.10
CA GLY A 22 12.55 7.08 9.82
C GLY A 22 12.81 5.61 10.13
N LEU A 23 11.85 4.71 9.96
CA LEU A 23 12.04 3.27 10.22
C LEU A 23 13.06 2.58 9.29
N GLY A 24 13.51 3.26 8.24
CA GLY A 24 14.53 2.78 7.30
C GLY A 24 14.00 2.71 5.87
N GLN A 25 14.76 2.06 4.99
CA GLN A 25 14.36 1.84 3.60
C GLN A 25 13.42 0.64 3.53
N VAL A 26 12.28 0.82 2.85
CA VAL A 26 11.28 -0.24 2.63
C VAL A 26 11.88 -1.26 1.67
N ALA A 27 11.92 -2.52 2.09
CA ALA A 27 12.41 -3.65 1.29
C ALA A 27 11.26 -4.43 0.62
N GLY A 28 10.03 -4.26 1.10
CA GLY A 28 8.86 -4.92 0.53
C GLY A 28 7.57 -4.36 1.11
N ILE A 29 6.47 -4.59 0.40
CA ILE A 29 5.14 -4.13 0.81
C ILE A 29 4.20 -5.32 0.75
N LEU A 30 3.47 -5.58 1.82
CA LEU A 30 2.45 -6.61 1.89
C LEU A 30 1.08 -5.93 1.84
N VAL A 31 0.29 -6.24 0.82
CA VAL A 31 -1.05 -5.69 0.65
C VAL A 31 -2.08 -6.79 0.83
N SER A 32 -2.99 -6.61 1.76
CA SER A 32 -4.05 -7.57 2.05
C SER A 32 -5.37 -7.07 1.46
N TYR A 33 -6.02 -7.95 0.71
CA TYR A 33 -7.29 -7.65 0.07
C TYR A 33 -8.36 -8.61 0.60
N SER A 34 -9.58 -8.11 0.73
CA SER A 34 -10.78 -8.92 0.87
C SER A 34 -11.49 -9.01 -0.47
N SER A 35 -12.71 -9.56 -0.48
CA SER A 35 -13.50 -9.90 -1.68
C SER A 35 -13.44 -8.87 -2.82
N SER A 36 -13.31 -7.57 -2.53
CA SER A 36 -13.06 -6.53 -3.55
C SER A 36 -12.38 -5.26 -3.02
N THR A 37 -11.80 -5.29 -1.82
CA THR A 37 -11.37 -4.09 -1.09
C THR A 37 -10.05 -4.31 -0.36
N LEU A 38 -9.23 -3.26 -0.27
CA LEU A 38 -8.01 -3.30 0.55
C LEU A 38 -8.40 -3.32 2.03
N ASN A 39 -7.94 -4.34 2.76
CA ASN A 39 -8.27 -4.56 4.17
C ASN A 39 -7.15 -4.12 5.12
N SER A 40 -5.90 -4.43 4.78
CA SER A 40 -4.73 -4.07 5.57
C SER A 40 -3.49 -3.92 4.69
N LEU A 41 -2.50 -3.20 5.20
CA LEU A 41 -1.24 -2.96 4.52
C LEU A 41 -0.10 -2.99 5.52
N ARG A 42 1.01 -3.64 5.16
CA ARG A 42 2.22 -3.69 5.99
C ARG A 42 3.46 -3.38 5.15
N PHE A 43 4.44 -2.77 5.77
CA PHE A 43 5.72 -2.47 5.15
C PHE A 43 6.81 -3.34 5.77
N LEU A 44 7.69 -3.88 4.93
CA LEU A 44 8.85 -4.65 5.35
C LEU A 44 10.06 -3.72 5.44
N TYR A 45 10.64 -3.65 6.62
CA TYR A 45 11.86 -2.88 6.88
C TYR A 45 13.01 -3.84 7.18
N PHE A 46 14.22 -3.45 6.80
CA PHE A 46 15.43 -4.16 7.20
C PHE A 46 16.03 -3.49 8.44
N LYS A 47 16.01 -4.19 9.57
CA LYS A 47 16.51 -3.69 10.86
C LYS A 47 17.30 -4.77 11.57
N ASP A 48 18.47 -4.41 12.12
CA ASP A 48 19.34 -5.32 12.88
C ASP A 48 19.75 -6.59 12.11
N GLY A 49 19.95 -6.47 10.79
CA GLY A 49 20.35 -7.60 9.95
C GLY A 49 19.21 -8.55 9.53
N ALA A 50 17.96 -8.23 9.90
CA ALA A 50 16.79 -9.05 9.60
C ALA A 50 15.65 -8.21 8.99
N PHE A 51 14.82 -8.86 8.18
CA PHE A 51 13.61 -8.25 7.63
C PHE A 51 12.45 -8.42 8.60
N GLN A 52 11.80 -7.31 8.95
CA GLN A 52 10.71 -7.26 9.92
C GLN A 52 9.56 -6.42 9.37
N PHE A 53 8.32 -6.91 9.51
CA PHE A 53 7.13 -6.17 9.11
C PHE A 53 6.75 -5.15 10.19
N SER A 54 6.17 -4.04 9.75
CA SER A 54 5.48 -3.09 10.62
C SER A 54 4.34 -3.77 11.39
N GLU A 55 3.80 -3.05 12.37
CA GLU A 55 2.54 -3.43 13.00
C GLU A 55 1.45 -3.63 11.95
N GLU A 56 0.52 -4.54 12.23
CA GLU A 56 -0.62 -4.74 11.35
C GLU A 56 -1.57 -3.56 11.48
N HIS A 57 -1.70 -2.79 10.41
CA HIS A 57 -2.68 -1.73 10.32
C HIS A 57 -3.88 -2.24 9.51
N GLY A 58 -4.96 -2.61 10.21
CA GLY A 58 -6.23 -3.03 9.61
C GLY A 58 -6.74 -4.35 10.18
N GLN A 59 -7.38 -5.16 9.33
CA GLN A 59 -7.93 -6.46 9.69
C GLN A 59 -7.18 -7.61 9.00
N LEU A 60 -6.98 -8.72 9.72
CA LEU A 60 -6.45 -9.97 9.19
C LEU A 60 -7.27 -10.43 7.98
N CYS A 61 -6.57 -10.84 6.93
CA CYS A 61 -7.15 -11.27 5.68
C CYS A 61 -6.39 -12.49 5.15
N ASP A 62 -7.09 -13.51 4.64
CA ASP A 62 -6.45 -14.69 4.06
C ASP A 62 -5.73 -14.38 2.75
N ASN A 63 -6.23 -13.41 1.98
CA ASN A 63 -5.62 -12.99 0.73
C ASN A 63 -4.67 -11.81 0.98
N SER A 64 -3.38 -12.05 0.83
CA SER A 64 -2.35 -11.03 0.85
C SER A 64 -1.35 -11.25 -0.27
N GLU A 65 -0.81 -10.15 -0.78
CA GLU A 65 0.16 -10.13 -1.86
C GLU A 65 1.41 -9.38 -1.43
N MET A 66 2.56 -10.03 -1.58
CA MET A 66 3.85 -9.43 -1.24
C MET A 66 4.54 -8.87 -2.47
N ILE A 67 4.82 -7.57 -2.43
CA ILE A 67 5.63 -6.85 -3.39
C ILE A 67 7.07 -6.86 -2.87
N LYS A 68 7.93 -7.63 -3.54
CA LYS A 68 9.38 -7.66 -3.27
C LYS A 68 10.04 -6.52 -4.02
N LEU A 69 10.71 -5.63 -3.30
CA LEU A 69 11.54 -4.59 -3.90
C LEU A 69 12.97 -5.09 -4.00
N ASP A 70 13.72 -4.57 -4.98
CA ASP A 70 15.11 -4.90 -5.22
C ASP A 70 16.06 -4.20 -4.22
N TYR A 71 15.84 -4.41 -2.92
CA TYR A 71 16.60 -3.81 -1.82
C TYR A 71 18.09 -4.21 -1.88
N PRO A 72 19.03 -3.28 -1.60
CA PRO A 72 18.83 -1.86 -1.26
C PRO A 72 18.79 -0.91 -2.46
N THR A 73 18.83 -1.45 -3.68
CA THR A 73 18.91 -0.63 -4.90
C THR A 73 17.58 0.02 -5.27
N GLU A 74 16.48 -0.65 -4.94
CA GLU A 74 15.11 -0.16 -5.14
C GLU A 74 14.51 0.32 -3.82
N PHE A 75 13.90 1.50 -3.85
CA PHE A 75 13.21 2.05 -2.69
C PHE A 75 11.98 2.85 -3.07
N LEU A 76 10.97 2.74 -2.20
CA LEU A 76 9.72 3.44 -2.33
C LEU A 76 9.93 4.96 -2.17
N THR A 77 9.47 5.72 -3.16
CA THR A 77 9.55 7.18 -3.18
C THR A 77 8.18 7.81 -2.94
N MET A 78 7.11 7.21 -3.45
CA MET A 78 5.74 7.72 -3.34
C MET A 78 4.72 6.59 -3.39
N VAL A 79 3.54 6.81 -2.81
CA VAL A 79 2.39 5.91 -2.91
C VAL A 79 1.19 6.70 -3.40
N HIS A 80 0.51 6.18 -4.42
CA HIS A 80 -0.74 6.71 -4.94
C HIS A 80 -1.88 5.75 -4.62
N GLY A 81 -2.94 6.25 -4.00
CA GLY A 81 -4.22 5.53 -3.88
C GLY A 81 -5.26 6.13 -4.84
N SER A 82 -6.03 5.28 -5.51
CA SER A 82 -7.20 5.67 -6.29
C SER A 82 -8.48 5.19 -5.61
N PHE A 83 -9.52 6.02 -5.63
CA PHE A 83 -10.79 5.78 -4.94
C PHE A 83 -11.96 6.08 -5.85
N SER A 84 -13.02 5.29 -5.73
CA SER A 84 -14.28 5.60 -6.40
C SER A 84 -15.04 6.61 -5.55
N VAL A 85 -15.51 7.67 -6.19
CA VAL A 85 -16.34 8.68 -5.54
C VAL A 85 -17.79 8.38 -5.91
N ARG A 86 -18.65 8.12 -4.93
CA ARG A 86 -20.10 8.12 -5.15
C ARG A 86 -20.67 9.53 -5.01
N TYR A 87 -21.93 9.70 -5.42
CA TYR A 87 -22.73 10.88 -5.11
C TYR A 87 -22.50 11.28 -3.64
N ASP A 88 -22.27 12.59 -3.41
CA ASP A 88 -21.85 13.21 -2.14
C ASP A 88 -20.35 13.21 -1.79
N ASN A 89 -19.44 12.95 -2.75
CA ASN A 89 -17.98 13.05 -2.56
C ASN A 89 -17.40 12.10 -1.49
N ILE A 90 -18.14 11.06 -1.12
CA ILE A 90 -17.70 10.05 -0.16
C ILE A 90 -16.89 9.00 -0.93
N ALA A 91 -15.61 8.86 -0.58
CA ALA A 91 -14.79 7.76 -1.04
C ALA A 91 -15.21 6.49 -0.30
N GLU A 92 -15.88 5.57 -0.98
CA GLU A 92 -16.36 4.33 -0.36
C GLU A 92 -15.27 3.25 -0.30
N ASN A 93 -14.46 3.10 -1.35
CA ASN A 93 -13.52 1.99 -1.47
C ASN A 93 -12.25 2.38 -2.22
N VAL A 94 -11.11 1.83 -1.77
CA VAL A 94 -9.83 1.87 -2.50
C VAL A 94 -10.00 1.03 -3.77
N LEU A 95 -9.94 1.68 -4.94
CA LEU A 95 -9.99 1.00 -6.23
C LEU A 95 -8.64 0.41 -6.62
N SER A 96 -7.56 1.13 -6.34
CA SER A 96 -6.21 0.70 -6.69
C SER A 96 -5.18 1.42 -5.84
N ILE A 97 -4.01 0.80 -5.74
CA ILE A 97 -2.85 1.36 -5.08
C ILE A 97 -1.63 1.21 -5.99
N THR A 98 -0.85 2.28 -6.13
CA THR A 98 0.37 2.29 -6.95
C THR A 98 1.54 2.75 -6.10
N PHE A 99 2.54 1.89 -6.00
CA PHE A 99 3.79 2.14 -5.29
C PHE A 99 4.84 2.59 -6.29
N VAL A 100 5.29 3.83 -6.18
CA VAL A 100 6.32 4.40 -7.05
C VAL A 100 7.67 4.24 -6.37
N THR A 101 8.63 3.65 -7.07
CA THR A 101 10.01 3.49 -6.60
C THR A 101 10.98 4.27 -7.50
N ASN A 102 12.26 4.31 -7.12
CA ASN A 102 13.31 4.88 -7.96
C ASN A 102 13.61 4.07 -9.23
N LYS A 103 13.19 2.79 -9.31
CA LYS A 103 13.41 1.93 -10.48
C LYS A 103 12.15 1.82 -11.33
N HIS A 104 11.02 1.42 -10.73
CA HIS A 104 9.76 1.25 -11.44
C HIS A 104 8.53 1.41 -10.54
N ASN A 105 7.34 1.51 -11.15
CA ASN A 105 6.09 1.57 -10.42
C ASN A 105 5.42 0.18 -10.30
N HIS A 106 4.87 -0.12 -9.13
CA HIS A 106 4.12 -1.33 -8.84
C HIS A 106 2.66 -0.96 -8.60
N SER A 107 1.79 -1.17 -9.59
CA SER A 107 0.34 -0.92 -9.46
C SER A 107 -0.39 -2.21 -9.10
N ARG A 108 -1.27 -2.16 -8.09
CA ARG A 108 -2.13 -3.27 -7.69
C ARG A 108 -3.59 -2.87 -7.57
N THR A 109 -4.43 -3.75 -8.10
CA THR A 109 -5.88 -3.63 -8.12
C THR A 109 -6.48 -4.90 -7.50
N PRO A 110 -7.39 -4.77 -6.52
CA PRO A 110 -8.13 -5.93 -5.99
C PRO A 110 -9.01 -6.60 -7.05
N LEU A 111 -9.31 -5.90 -8.14
CA LEU A 111 -10.00 -6.43 -9.31
C LEU A 111 -9.00 -6.91 -10.37
N ASP A 112 -8.52 -8.15 -10.21
CA ASP A 112 -8.39 -9.08 -11.33
C ASP A 112 -8.23 -10.53 -10.80
N LEU A 113 -9.36 -11.23 -10.64
CA LEU A 113 -9.40 -12.69 -10.52
C LEU A 113 -9.76 -13.33 -11.88
N SER A 114 -9.40 -12.70 -13.00
CA SER A 114 -9.59 -13.29 -14.33
C SER A 114 -8.68 -12.68 -15.39
N SER A 115 -7.39 -12.96 -15.28
CA SER A 115 -6.58 -13.29 -16.44
C SER A 115 -5.49 -14.25 -16.04
N SER A 116 -5.88 -15.52 -15.95
CA SER A 116 -5.01 -16.59 -16.41
C SER A 116 -4.62 -16.25 -17.86
N SER A 117 -3.51 -15.54 -18.06
CA SER A 117 -2.89 -15.46 -19.37
C SER A 117 -2.01 -16.70 -19.52
N SER A 118 -2.67 -17.83 -19.77
CA SER A 118 -2.06 -18.84 -20.62
C SER A 118 -1.88 -18.21 -22.00
N GLY A 119 -0.64 -18.09 -22.45
CA GLY A 119 -0.25 -17.66 -23.80
C GLY A 119 1.21 -17.96 -24.03
#